data_AF-A0A8J5EFM8-F1
#
_entry.id   AF-A0A8J5EFM8-F1
#
_cell.length_a   1.000
_cell.length_b   1.000
_cell.length_c   1.000
_cell.angle_alpha   90.00
_cell.angle_beta   90.00
_cell.angle_gamma   90.00
#
_symmetry.space_group_name_H-M   'P 1'
#
loop_
_entity.id
_entity.type
_entity.pdbx_description
1 polymer ?
#
loop_
_entity_poly.entity_id
_entity_poly.type
_entity_poly.pdbx_seq_one_letter_code
_entity_poly.pdbx_strand_id
1 'polypeptide(L)'
;MPSIKKATQWDAALDAIPVSKTDLNSIVMDYLIVEGYKDAARQLAQDADMDLSLSMESINHRHEIRTLIHSGDIEGAISHINESCPELLEQNEELHFDLLRLQLIEMIRDANDRNLSSEEFPYKAILEFATCNLAQKATRNRLDELEETMALLCFQPSELVPRLQALLDLKLRRSVAASVNEVLLKLQKFDGEAKIKGLYKLWGWAEHQCTKEKVNFRKLDDADLS
;
A
#
# COMPACT_ATOMS: atom_id res chain seq x y z
N MET A 1 2.62 -20.66 -34.65
CA MET A 1 3.79 -20.31 -33.84
C MET A 1 4.83 -21.43 -33.97
N PRO A 2 6.13 -21.13 -34.10
CA PRO A 2 7.15 -22.15 -34.16
C PRO A 2 7.16 -22.92 -32.84
N SER A 3 7.07 -24.24 -32.91
CA SER A 3 7.08 -25.12 -31.73
C SER A 3 8.49 -25.13 -31.14
N ILE A 4 8.69 -24.41 -30.04
CA ILE A 4 9.96 -24.37 -29.29
C ILE A 4 10.13 -25.73 -28.62
N LYS A 5 11.11 -26.53 -29.07
CA LYS A 5 11.29 -27.93 -28.65
C LYS A 5 12.46 -28.12 -27.68
N LYS A 6 13.35 -27.12 -27.51
CA LYS A 6 14.54 -27.18 -26.65
C LYS A 6 14.75 -25.85 -25.91
N ALA A 7 15.25 -25.89 -24.67
CA ALA A 7 15.57 -24.70 -23.87
C ALA A 7 16.53 -23.71 -24.59
N THR A 8 17.49 -24.21 -25.36
CA THR A 8 18.41 -23.37 -26.14
C THR A 8 17.72 -22.56 -27.25
N GLN A 9 16.56 -23.01 -27.74
CA GLN A 9 15.73 -22.26 -28.70
C GLN A 9 14.92 -21.17 -27.99
N TRP A 10 14.65 -21.33 -26.70
CA TRP A 10 14.02 -20.33 -25.87
C TRP A 10 14.98 -19.18 -25.57
N ASP A 11 16.21 -19.49 -25.15
CA ASP A 11 17.24 -18.48 -24.87
C ASP A 11 17.55 -17.64 -26.13
N ALA A 12 17.72 -18.30 -27.28
CA ALA A 12 17.93 -17.60 -28.55
C ALA A 12 16.72 -16.76 -28.99
N ALA A 13 15.50 -17.16 -28.63
CA ALA A 13 14.29 -16.37 -28.89
C ALA A 13 14.17 -15.19 -27.92
N LEU A 14 14.64 -15.34 -26.69
CA LEU A 14 14.68 -14.29 -25.68
C LEU A 14 15.70 -13.20 -26.07
N ASP A 15 16.90 -13.61 -26.48
CA ASP A 15 17.96 -12.69 -26.95
C ASP A 15 17.56 -11.93 -28.22
N ALA A 16 16.64 -12.49 -29.01
CA ALA A 16 16.13 -11.85 -30.22
C ALA A 16 15.07 -10.77 -29.95
N ILE A 17 14.56 -10.65 -28.72
CA ILE A 17 13.59 -9.61 -28.35
C ILE A 17 14.36 -8.35 -27.95
N PRO A 18 14.30 -7.27 -28.76
CA PRO A 18 14.98 -6.03 -28.39
C PRO A 18 14.22 -5.36 -27.25
N VAL A 19 14.80 -5.35 -26.06
CA VAL A 19 14.31 -4.54 -24.93
C VAL A 19 15.16 -3.27 -24.87
N SER A 20 14.54 -2.12 -25.09
CA SER A 20 15.26 -0.86 -25.02
C SER A 20 15.52 -0.46 -23.56
N LYS A 21 16.70 0.11 -23.28
CA LYS A 21 17.02 0.65 -21.95
C LYS A 21 16.04 1.76 -21.54
N THR A 22 15.54 2.53 -22.51
CA THR A 22 14.54 3.58 -22.30
C THR A 22 13.21 3.01 -21.80
N ASP A 23 12.75 1.89 -22.37
CA ASP A 23 11.51 1.24 -21.94
C ASP A 23 11.65 0.65 -20.54
N LEU A 24 12.80 0.03 -20.23
CA LEU A 24 13.11 -0.45 -18.88
C LEU A 24 13.12 0.69 -17.87
N ASN A 25 13.82 1.78 -18.18
CA ASN A 25 13.85 2.97 -17.32
C ASN A 25 12.45 3.55 -17.11
N SER A 26 11.61 3.59 -18.15
CA SER A 26 10.21 4.03 -18.07
C SER A 26 9.36 3.14 -17.17
N ILE A 27 9.52 1.82 -17.25
CA ILE A 27 8.81 0.84 -16.42
C ILE A 27 9.26 0.92 -14.95
N VAL A 28 10.56 1.06 -14.70
CA VAL A 28 11.08 1.25 -13.34
C VAL A 28 10.63 2.60 -12.78
N MET A 29 10.68 3.66 -13.60
CA MET A 29 10.19 4.98 -13.22
C MET A 29 8.71 4.93 -12.82
N ASP A 30 7.85 4.30 -13.64
CA ASP A 30 6.43 4.09 -13.35
C ASP A 30 6.23 3.45 -11.98
N TYR A 31 7.00 2.41 -11.65
CA TYR A 31 6.96 1.77 -10.32
C TYR A 31 7.40 2.72 -9.19
N LEU A 32 8.52 3.43 -9.35
CA LEU A 32 9.01 4.36 -8.34
C LEU A 32 8.01 5.50 -8.09
N ILE A 33 7.35 5.98 -9.15
CA ILE A 33 6.28 6.97 -9.07
C ILE A 33 5.08 6.37 -8.33
N VAL A 34 4.56 5.22 -8.77
CA VAL A 34 3.35 4.59 -8.21
C VAL A 34 3.52 4.23 -6.73
N GLU A 35 4.67 3.71 -6.32
CA GLU A 35 4.96 3.35 -4.93
C GLU A 35 5.45 4.52 -4.06
N GLY A 36 5.70 5.68 -4.67
CA GLY A 36 6.10 6.90 -3.96
C GLY A 36 7.57 6.94 -3.56
N TYR A 37 8.47 6.22 -4.23
CA TYR A 37 9.91 6.23 -3.97
C TYR A 37 10.60 7.47 -4.58
N LYS A 38 10.38 8.62 -3.97
CA LYS A 38 10.83 9.95 -4.43
C LYS A 38 12.31 10.04 -4.75
N ASP A 39 13.20 9.65 -3.83
CA ASP A 39 14.64 9.87 -4.00
C ASP A 39 15.23 9.00 -5.11
N ALA A 40 14.78 7.73 -5.17
CA ALA A 40 15.13 6.81 -6.24
C ALA A 40 14.58 7.30 -7.60
N ALA A 41 13.34 7.80 -7.65
CA ALA A 41 12.76 8.36 -8.87
C ALA A 41 13.56 9.57 -9.36
N ARG A 42 13.95 10.47 -8.45
CA ARG A 42 14.77 11.66 -8.80
C ARG A 42 16.13 11.25 -9.38
N GLN A 43 16.80 10.30 -8.75
CA GLN A 43 18.12 9.86 -9.19
C GLN A 43 18.06 9.19 -10.55
N LEU A 44 17.09 8.29 -10.76
CA LEU A 44 16.88 7.64 -12.06
C LEU A 44 16.55 8.65 -13.17
N ALA A 45 15.81 9.71 -12.86
CA ALA A 45 15.47 10.75 -13.82
C ALA A 45 16.68 11.56 -14.28
N GLN A 46 17.58 11.88 -13.36
CA GLN A 46 18.83 12.57 -13.66
C GLN A 46 19.75 11.71 -14.53
N ASP A 47 19.85 10.41 -14.22
CA ASP A 47 20.69 9.48 -14.97
C ASP A 47 20.12 9.13 -16.36
N ALA A 48 18.80 9.19 -16.52
CA ALA A 48 18.09 8.83 -17.75
C ALA A 48 17.59 10.03 -18.59
N ASP A 49 17.91 11.25 -18.18
CA ASP A 49 17.47 12.52 -18.82
C ASP A 49 15.95 12.58 -19.06
N MET A 50 15.18 12.21 -18.03
CA MET A 50 13.70 12.18 -18.08
C MET A 50 13.09 13.43 -17.42
N ASP A 51 12.11 14.07 -18.07
CA ASP A 51 11.34 15.17 -17.46
C ASP A 51 10.26 14.63 -16.52
N LEU A 52 10.28 15.09 -15.26
CA LEU A 52 9.39 14.67 -14.18
C LEU A 52 8.80 15.85 -13.40
N SER A 53 8.90 17.06 -13.92
CA SER A 53 8.52 18.28 -13.19
C SER A 53 7.09 18.23 -12.60
N LEU A 54 6.12 17.73 -13.37
CA LEU A 54 4.71 17.60 -12.94
C LEU A 54 4.43 16.36 -12.07
N SER A 55 5.22 15.29 -12.20
CA SER A 55 5.02 14.05 -11.43
C SER A 55 5.65 14.12 -10.05
N MET A 56 6.73 14.90 -9.87
CA MET A 56 7.41 15.03 -8.57
C MET A 56 6.52 15.63 -7.48
N GLU A 57 5.66 16.59 -7.81
CA GLU A 57 4.78 17.20 -6.82
C GLU A 57 3.74 16.19 -6.31
N SER A 58 3.04 15.49 -7.21
CA SER A 58 2.11 14.41 -6.83
C SER A 58 2.80 13.30 -6.00
N ILE A 59 4.00 12.89 -6.39
CA ILE A 59 4.78 11.89 -5.66
C ILE A 59 5.12 12.36 -4.26
N ASN A 60 5.47 13.63 -4.09
CA ASN A 60 5.77 14.20 -2.78
C ASN A 60 4.57 14.09 -1.84
N HIS A 61 3.39 14.51 -2.29
CA HIS A 61 2.18 14.47 -1.48
C HIS A 61 1.83 13.03 -1.08
N ARG A 62 1.87 12.08 -2.02
CA ARG A 62 1.59 10.66 -1.72
C ARG A 62 2.64 10.04 -0.79
N HIS A 63 3.92 10.38 -0.99
CA HIS A 63 5.00 9.93 -0.12
C HIS A 63 4.85 10.46 1.31
N GLU A 64 4.50 11.73 1.47
CA GLU A 64 4.30 12.37 2.77
C GLU A 64 3.14 11.73 3.53
N ILE A 65 1.98 11.57 2.88
CA ILE A 65 0.82 10.86 3.44
C ILE A 65 1.21 9.44 3.88
N ARG A 66 1.93 8.69 3.03
CA ARG A 66 2.38 7.34 3.36
C ARG A 66 3.33 7.32 4.56
N THR A 67 4.22 8.30 4.65
CA THR A 67 5.19 8.42 5.74
C THR A 67 4.47 8.68 7.06
N LEU A 68 3.49 9.58 7.08
CA LEU A 68 2.64 9.87 8.23
C LEU A 68 1.86 8.63 8.71
N ILE A 69 1.26 7.89 7.77
CA ILE A 69 0.56 6.64 8.12
C ILE A 69 1.52 5.58 8.67
N HIS A 70 2.72 5.45 8.11
CA HIS A 70 3.70 4.49 8.59
C HIS A 70 4.28 4.85 9.97
N SER A 71 4.50 6.14 10.25
CA SER A 71 4.92 6.61 11.57
C SER A 71 3.82 6.50 12.63
N GLY A 72 2.56 6.34 12.22
CA GLY A 72 1.40 6.27 13.10
C GLY A 72 0.74 7.63 13.37
N ASP A 73 1.17 8.68 12.66
CA ASP A 73 0.54 10.01 12.72
C ASP A 73 -0.62 10.07 11.71
N ILE A 74 -1.74 9.45 12.10
CA ILE A 74 -2.91 9.34 11.23
C ILE A 74 -3.68 10.67 11.15
N GLU A 75 -3.65 11.46 12.22
CA GLU A 75 -4.27 12.79 12.24
C GLU A 75 -3.57 13.73 11.25
N GLY A 76 -2.23 13.76 11.26
CA GLY A 76 -1.45 14.49 10.27
C GLY A 76 -1.73 14.00 8.85
N ALA A 77 -1.86 12.69 8.65
CA ALA A 77 -2.19 12.12 7.34
C ALA A 77 -3.59 12.58 6.85
N ILE A 78 -4.61 12.58 7.71
CA ILE A 78 -5.97 13.03 7.36
C ILE A 78 -5.99 14.53 7.02
N SER A 79 -5.33 15.35 7.83
CA SER A 79 -5.21 16.80 7.57
C SER A 79 -4.54 17.07 6.23
N HIS A 80 -3.41 16.41 5.97
CA HIS A 80 -2.69 16.53 4.70
C HIS A 80 -3.53 16.07 3.50
N ILE A 81 -4.32 14.98 3.65
CA ILE A 81 -5.26 14.53 2.62
C ILE A 81 -6.33 15.59 2.35
N ASN A 82 -6.93 16.17 3.39
CA ASN A 82 -7.96 17.20 3.25
C ASN A 82 -7.42 18.49 2.59
N GLU A 83 -6.17 18.86 2.86
CA GLU A 83 -5.50 20.00 2.22
C GLU A 83 -5.18 19.71 0.74
N SER A 84 -4.71 18.50 0.43
CA SER A 84 -4.27 18.13 -0.92
C SER A 84 -5.43 17.76 -1.85
N CYS A 85 -6.44 17.08 -1.31
CA CYS A 85 -7.54 16.44 -2.05
C CYS A 85 -8.82 16.42 -1.17
N PRO A 86 -9.47 17.58 -0.93
CA PRO A 86 -10.61 17.69 -0.01
C PRO A 86 -11.79 16.76 -0.35
N GLU A 87 -12.00 16.47 -1.63
CA GLU A 87 -13.10 15.62 -2.08
C GLU A 87 -12.85 14.11 -1.86
N LEU A 88 -11.61 13.68 -1.58
CA LEU A 88 -11.25 12.25 -1.51
C LEU A 88 -12.00 11.53 -0.40
N LEU A 89 -12.00 12.09 0.81
CA LEU A 89 -12.60 11.48 2.01
C LEU A 89 -14.13 11.62 2.04
N GLU A 90 -14.68 12.60 1.31
CA GLU A 90 -16.13 12.74 1.11
C GLU A 90 -16.65 11.72 0.11
N GLN A 91 -15.91 11.47 -0.99
CA GLN A 91 -16.30 10.49 -2.01
C GLN A 91 -16.05 9.04 -1.57
N ASN A 92 -15.10 8.80 -0.67
CA ASN A 92 -14.73 7.47 -0.18
C ASN A 92 -14.94 7.36 1.34
N GLU A 93 -16.19 7.23 1.77
CA GLU A 93 -16.55 7.07 3.18
C GLU A 93 -15.88 5.85 3.82
N GLU A 94 -15.69 4.76 3.06
CA GLU A 94 -15.04 3.54 3.54
C GLU A 94 -13.57 3.76 3.90
N LEU A 95 -12.83 4.50 3.05
CA LEU A 95 -11.43 4.83 3.30
C LEU A 95 -11.28 5.77 4.51
N HIS A 96 -12.20 6.72 4.62
CA HIS A 96 -12.22 7.63 5.76
C HIS A 96 -12.48 6.86 7.06
N PHE A 97 -13.40 5.88 7.05
CA PHE A 97 -13.59 5.00 8.20
C PHE A 97 -12.33 4.19 8.53
N ASP A 98 -11.62 3.64 7.54
CA ASP A 98 -10.37 2.90 7.75
C ASP A 98 -9.29 3.76 8.42
N LEU A 99 -9.16 5.01 7.98
CA LEU A 99 -8.22 5.97 8.57
C LEU A 99 -8.59 6.32 10.01
N LEU A 100 -9.86 6.61 10.29
CA LEU A 100 -10.33 6.91 11.65
C LEU A 100 -10.20 5.70 12.58
N ARG A 101 -10.48 4.49 12.08
CA ARG A 101 -10.28 3.24 12.82
C ARG A 101 -8.80 3.04 13.13
N LEU A 102 -7.92 3.28 12.16
CA LEU A 102 -6.48 3.20 12.38
C LEU A 102 -6.02 4.24 13.41
N GLN A 103 -6.51 5.48 13.34
CA GLN A 103 -6.22 6.51 14.35
C GLN A 103 -6.64 6.06 15.76
N LEU A 104 -7.83 5.47 15.89
CA LEU A 104 -8.31 4.90 17.16
C LEU A 104 -7.36 3.81 17.68
N ILE A 105 -6.91 2.90 16.81
CA ILE A 105 -5.95 1.85 17.15
C ILE A 105 -4.61 2.45 17.59
N GLU A 106 -4.12 3.49 16.91
CA GLU A 106 -2.87 4.18 17.27
C GLU A 106 -2.98 4.88 18.62
N MET A 107 -4.12 5.50 18.94
CA MET A 107 -4.38 6.07 20.28
C MET A 107 -4.34 5.00 21.37
N ILE A 108 -4.92 3.83 21.12
CA ILE A 108 -4.89 2.69 22.05
C ILE A 108 -3.47 2.14 22.19
N ARG A 109 -2.72 2.04 21.09
CA ARG A 109 -1.34 1.56 21.09
C ARG A 109 -0.43 2.50 21.88
N ASP A 110 -0.48 3.80 21.64
CA ASP A 110 0.31 4.80 22.38
C ASP A 110 -0.04 4.80 23.87
N ALA A 111 -1.33 4.67 24.22
CA ALA A 111 -1.76 4.55 25.60
C ALA A 111 -1.23 3.28 26.29
N ASN A 112 -1.19 2.15 25.58
CA ASN A 112 -0.63 0.89 26.07
C ASN A 112 0.91 0.95 26.20
N ASP A 113 1.61 1.51 25.22
CA ASP A 113 3.08 1.60 25.21
C ASP A 113 3.62 2.47 26.35
N ARG A 114 2.86 3.50 26.75
CA ARG A 114 3.20 4.37 27.88
C ARG A 114 3.09 3.67 29.24
N ASN A 115 2.59 2.43 29.32
CA ASN A 115 2.39 1.65 30.54
C ASN A 115 1.72 2.48 31.66
N LEU A 116 0.75 3.30 31.28
CA LEU A 116 0.04 4.18 32.22
C LEU A 116 -0.75 3.33 33.22
N SER A 117 -0.87 3.83 34.45
CA SER A 117 -1.78 3.22 35.42
C SER A 117 -3.22 3.29 34.90
N SER A 118 -4.09 2.36 35.30
CA SER A 118 -5.48 2.32 34.84
C SER A 118 -6.26 3.63 35.10
N GLU A 119 -5.82 4.45 36.05
CA GLU A 119 -6.40 5.77 36.36
C GLU A 119 -5.94 6.89 35.40
N GLU A 120 -4.77 6.75 34.77
CA GLU A 120 -4.17 7.72 33.85
C GLU A 120 -4.44 7.37 32.37
N PHE A 121 -4.98 6.19 32.12
CA PHE A 121 -5.31 5.76 30.76
C PHE A 121 -6.38 6.70 30.17
N PRO A 122 -6.19 7.21 28.95
CA PRO A 122 -7.04 8.25 28.36
C PRO A 122 -8.36 7.70 27.81
N TYR A 123 -9.08 6.90 28.59
CA TYR A 123 -10.36 6.28 28.20
C TYR A 123 -11.36 7.32 27.69
N LYS A 124 -11.46 8.45 28.38
CA LYS A 124 -12.39 9.53 28.02
C LYS A 124 -12.11 10.08 26.62
N ALA A 125 -10.85 10.39 26.31
CA ALA A 125 -10.47 10.95 25.01
C ALA A 125 -10.69 9.95 23.88
N ILE A 126 -10.35 8.67 24.11
CA ILE A 126 -10.55 7.60 23.13
C ILE A 126 -12.05 7.37 22.85
N LEU A 127 -12.88 7.33 23.90
CA LEU A 127 -14.33 7.16 23.77
C LEU A 127 -15.02 8.35 23.11
N GLU A 128 -14.60 9.58 23.46
CA GLU A 128 -15.08 10.80 22.80
C GLU A 128 -14.75 10.77 21.30
N PHE A 129 -13.51 10.41 20.94
CA PHE A 129 -13.10 10.28 19.54
C PHE A 129 -13.94 9.24 18.78
N ALA A 130 -14.11 8.04 19.36
CA ALA A 130 -14.90 6.98 18.73
C ALA A 130 -16.38 7.39 18.55
N THR A 131 -16.95 8.10 19.52
CA THR A 131 -18.35 8.55 19.48
C THR A 131 -18.56 9.69 18.50
N CYS A 132 -17.66 10.67 18.45
CA CYS A 132 -17.78 11.82 17.57
C CYS A 132 -17.48 11.48 16.11
N ASN A 133 -16.48 10.64 15.85
CA ASN A 133 -15.99 10.41 14.48
C ASN A 133 -16.45 9.08 13.88
N LEU A 134 -16.39 7.98 14.65
CA LEU A 134 -16.71 6.65 14.12
C LEU A 134 -18.17 6.26 14.26
N ALA A 135 -18.86 6.63 15.35
CA ALA A 135 -20.23 6.17 15.58
C ALA A 135 -21.23 6.65 14.51
N GLN A 136 -21.00 7.83 13.91
CA GLN A 136 -21.84 8.34 12.82
C GLN A 136 -21.51 7.71 11.46
N LYS A 137 -20.27 7.22 11.28
CA LYS A 137 -19.76 6.64 10.02
C LYS A 137 -19.80 5.12 10.00
N ALA A 138 -19.99 4.47 11.14
CA ALA A 138 -20.17 3.04 11.25
C ALA A 138 -21.53 2.64 10.69
N THR A 139 -21.59 2.40 9.38
CA THR A 139 -22.73 1.72 8.75
C THR A 139 -22.90 0.33 9.37
N ARG A 140 -24.08 -0.28 9.24
CA ARG A 140 -24.38 -1.59 9.87
C ARG A 140 -23.35 -2.68 9.55
N ASN A 141 -22.65 -2.59 8.43
CA ASN A 141 -21.65 -3.57 7.99
C ASN A 141 -20.26 -3.38 8.63
N ARG A 142 -20.00 -2.22 9.27
CA ARG A 142 -18.69 -1.88 9.87
C ARG A 142 -18.75 -1.83 11.41
N LEU A 143 -19.90 -2.18 12.00
CA LEU A 143 -20.07 -2.22 13.46
C LEU A 143 -19.17 -3.29 14.09
N ASP A 144 -19.08 -4.47 13.49
CA ASP A 144 -18.22 -5.56 13.97
C ASP A 144 -16.75 -5.11 14.08
N GLU A 145 -16.27 -4.33 13.11
CA GLU A 145 -14.92 -3.77 13.10
C GLU A 145 -14.68 -2.74 14.20
N LEU A 146 -15.70 -1.92 14.48
CA LEU A 146 -15.66 -0.97 15.59
C LEU A 146 -15.68 -1.71 16.92
N GLU A 147 -16.54 -2.71 17.09
CA GLU A 147 -16.62 -3.55 18.28
C GLU A 147 -15.29 -4.26 18.57
N GLU A 148 -14.63 -4.82 17.54
CA GLU A 148 -13.29 -5.39 17.66
C GLU A 148 -12.26 -4.35 18.14
N THR A 149 -12.33 -3.13 17.61
CA THR A 149 -11.39 -2.07 17.98
C THR A 149 -11.66 -1.59 19.41
N MET A 150 -12.92 -1.52 19.82
CA MET A 150 -13.33 -1.19 21.20
C MET A 150 -12.97 -2.30 22.18
N ALA A 151 -12.98 -3.57 21.76
CA ALA A 151 -12.52 -4.67 22.59
C ALA A 151 -11.05 -4.53 23.01
N LEU A 152 -10.21 -3.85 22.20
CA LEU A 152 -8.82 -3.57 22.56
C LEU A 152 -8.68 -2.70 23.82
N LEU A 153 -9.73 -1.95 24.22
CA LEU A 153 -9.75 -1.18 25.47
C LEU A 153 -10.08 -2.04 26.70
N CYS A 154 -10.78 -3.15 26.49
CA CYS A 154 -11.30 -4.00 27.56
C CYS A 154 -10.29 -5.08 27.99
N PHE A 155 -9.31 -5.41 27.13
CA PHE A 155 -8.39 -6.52 27.34
C PHE A 155 -6.94 -6.06 27.25
N GLN A 156 -6.09 -6.61 28.12
CA GLN A 156 -4.65 -6.36 28.04
C GLN A 156 -4.05 -7.01 26.79
N PRO A 157 -2.99 -6.44 26.19
CA PRO A 157 -2.37 -7.00 24.98
C PRO A 157 -1.96 -8.48 25.07
N SER A 158 -1.61 -8.95 26.29
CA SER A 158 -1.25 -10.34 26.59
C SER A 158 -2.44 -11.32 26.56
N GLU A 159 -3.67 -10.82 26.69
CA GLU A 159 -4.90 -11.63 26.78
C GLU A 159 -5.72 -11.58 25.48
N LEU A 160 -5.24 -10.83 24.48
CA LEU A 160 -5.92 -10.68 23.21
C LEU A 160 -5.88 -11.96 22.37
N VAL A 161 -7.02 -12.29 21.77
CA VAL A 161 -7.14 -13.34 20.75
C VAL A 161 -6.30 -12.95 19.52
N PRO A 162 -5.68 -13.90 18.78
CA PRO A 162 -4.82 -13.59 17.63
C PRO A 162 -5.43 -12.63 16.59
N ARG A 163 -6.75 -12.67 16.39
CA ARG A 163 -7.47 -11.73 15.51
C ARG A 163 -7.34 -10.27 15.98
N LEU A 164 -7.46 -10.02 17.28
CA LEU A 164 -7.35 -8.68 17.86
C LEU A 164 -5.89 -8.24 17.95
N GLN A 165 -4.97 -9.17 18.21
CA GLN A 165 -3.53 -8.89 18.13
C GLN A 165 -3.09 -8.44 16.74
N ALA A 166 -3.69 -9.01 15.68
CA ALA A 166 -3.41 -8.60 14.31
C ALA A 166 -3.80 -7.13 14.02
N LEU A 167 -4.76 -6.56 14.76
CA LEU A 167 -5.10 -5.13 14.65
C LEU A 167 -3.99 -4.24 15.20
N LEU A 168 -3.19 -4.74 16.15
CA LEU A 168 -2.02 -4.04 16.69
C LEU A 168 -0.76 -4.22 15.82
N ASP A 169 -0.81 -5.03 14.75
CA ASP A 169 0.32 -5.24 13.83
C ASP A 169 0.49 -4.04 12.88
N LEU A 170 1.76 -3.70 12.60
CA LEU A 170 2.16 -2.71 11.59
C LEU A 170 1.67 -3.07 10.18
N LYS A 171 1.31 -4.33 9.92
CA LYS A 171 0.68 -4.75 8.66
C LYS A 171 -0.59 -3.97 8.35
N LEU A 172 -1.39 -3.63 9.36
CA LEU A 172 -2.60 -2.84 9.15
C LEU A 172 -2.27 -1.44 8.63
N ARG A 173 -1.26 -0.76 9.22
CA ARG A 173 -0.76 0.53 8.71
C ARG A 173 -0.36 0.43 7.24
N ARG A 174 0.34 -0.64 6.86
CA ARG A 174 0.77 -0.87 5.48
C ARG A 174 -0.40 -1.07 4.52
N SER A 175 -1.40 -1.83 4.94
CA SER A 175 -2.61 -2.06 4.15
C SER A 175 -3.40 -0.77 3.92
N VAL A 176 -3.66 0.00 4.98
CA VAL A 176 -4.39 1.27 4.88
C VAL A 176 -3.62 2.27 4.02
N ALA A 177 -2.30 2.39 4.21
CA ALA A 177 -1.45 3.24 3.37
C ALA A 177 -1.51 2.84 1.88
N ALA A 178 -1.55 1.54 1.57
CA ALA A 178 -1.69 1.06 0.21
C ALA A 178 -3.06 1.42 -0.39
N SER A 179 -4.14 1.25 0.36
CA SER A 179 -5.49 1.66 -0.04
C SER A 179 -5.56 3.16 -0.32
N VAL A 180 -5.03 4.00 0.58
CA VAL A 180 -4.97 5.46 0.39
C VAL A 180 -4.21 5.81 -0.88
N ASN A 181 -3.05 5.20 -1.11
CA ASN A 181 -2.25 5.43 -2.30
C ASN A 181 -3.00 5.04 -3.59
N GLU A 182 -3.71 3.92 -3.59
CA GLU A 182 -4.51 3.48 -4.74
C GLU A 182 -5.62 4.48 -5.09
N VAL A 183 -6.35 4.98 -4.09
CA VAL A 183 -7.42 5.97 -4.33
C VAL A 183 -6.84 7.30 -4.81
N LEU A 184 -5.71 7.75 -4.25
CA LEU A 184 -5.02 8.96 -4.71
C LEU A 184 -4.53 8.83 -6.17
N LEU A 185 -4.00 7.66 -6.55
CA LEU A 185 -3.58 7.38 -7.93
C LEU A 185 -4.78 7.43 -8.90
N LYS A 186 -5.91 6.83 -8.51
CA LYS A 186 -7.15 6.86 -9.32
C LYS A 186 -7.65 8.29 -9.56
N LEU A 187 -7.62 9.15 -8.55
CA LEU A 187 -8.00 10.56 -8.72
C LEU A 187 -7.06 11.30 -9.68
N GLN A 188 -5.77 10.98 -9.65
CA GLN A 188 -4.77 11.58 -10.53
C GLN A 188 -4.74 10.95 -11.93
N LYS A 189 -5.69 10.07 -12.25
CA LYS A 189 -5.80 9.34 -13.53
C LYS A 189 -4.57 8.49 -13.86
N PHE A 190 -3.80 8.10 -12.85
CA PHE A 190 -2.80 7.06 -13.00
C PHE A 190 -3.50 5.70 -12.90
N ASP A 191 -3.12 4.77 -13.77
CA ASP A 191 -3.51 3.37 -13.63
C ASP A 191 -2.94 2.88 -12.28
N GLY A 192 -3.81 2.66 -11.29
CA GLY A 192 -3.43 2.47 -9.87
C GLY A 192 -2.50 1.27 -9.56
N GLU A 193 -2.11 0.50 -10.57
CA GLU A 193 -1.12 -0.58 -10.46
C GLU A 193 0.10 -0.28 -11.33
N ALA A 194 1.29 -0.33 -10.73
CA ALA A 194 2.56 -0.17 -11.45
C ALA A 194 2.69 -1.22 -12.56
N LYS A 195 3.17 -0.80 -13.74
CA LYS A 195 3.33 -1.67 -14.91
C LYS A 195 4.16 -2.92 -14.61
N ILE A 196 5.17 -2.80 -13.73
CA ILE A 196 5.97 -3.94 -13.26
C ILE A 196 5.11 -5.03 -12.61
N LYS A 197 4.13 -4.67 -11.78
CA LYS A 197 3.26 -5.66 -11.13
C LYS A 197 2.37 -6.37 -12.16
N GLY A 198 1.89 -5.63 -13.16
CA GLY A 198 1.18 -6.19 -14.30
C GLY A 198 2.03 -7.17 -15.11
N LEU A 199 3.29 -6.82 -15.38
CA LEU A 199 4.26 -7.69 -16.06
C LEU A 199 4.55 -8.96 -15.27
N TYR A 200 4.70 -8.85 -13.94
CA TYR A 200 4.90 -10.01 -13.07
C TYR A 200 3.70 -10.96 -13.09
N LYS A 201 2.47 -10.42 -13.02
CA LYS A 201 1.23 -11.22 -13.15
C LYS A 201 1.14 -11.89 -14.52
N LEU A 202 1.45 -11.17 -15.59
CA LEU A 202 1.46 -11.69 -16.96
C LEU A 202 2.49 -12.80 -17.13
N TRP A 203 3.68 -12.63 -16.53
CA TRP A 203 4.72 -13.63 -16.52
C TRP A 203 4.27 -14.91 -15.81
N GLY A 204 3.72 -14.81 -14.60
CA GLY A 204 3.19 -15.98 -13.89
C GLY A 204 2.05 -16.68 -14.65
N TRP A 205 1.20 -15.93 -15.35
CA TRP A 205 0.20 -16.50 -16.25
C TRP A 205 0.84 -17.23 -17.45
N ALA A 206 1.86 -16.64 -18.08
CA ALA A 206 2.56 -17.22 -19.21
C ALA A 206 3.27 -18.53 -18.83
N GLU A 207 3.96 -18.57 -17.69
CA GLU A 207 4.57 -19.80 -17.16
C GLU A 207 3.53 -20.91 -16.95
N HIS A 208 2.36 -20.55 -16.40
CA HIS A 208 1.27 -21.49 -16.21
C HIS A 208 0.75 -22.05 -17.55
N GLN A 209 0.58 -21.20 -18.57
CA GLN A 209 0.16 -21.65 -19.91
C GLN A 209 1.23 -22.53 -20.58
N CYS A 210 2.50 -22.15 -20.52
CA CYS A 210 3.59 -22.95 -21.09
C CYS A 210 3.70 -24.32 -20.41
N THR A 211 3.47 -24.40 -19.09
CA THR A 211 3.40 -25.67 -18.34
C THR A 211 2.22 -26.53 -18.81
N LYS A 212 1.05 -25.93 -19.01
CA LYS A 212 -0.15 -26.61 -19.50
C LYS A 212 0.02 -27.17 -20.92
N GLU A 213 0.68 -26.42 -21.79
CA GLU A 213 0.97 -26.82 -23.18
C GLU A 213 2.22 -27.72 -23.31
N LYS A 214 2.89 -28.04 -22.19
CA LYS A 214 4.14 -28.83 -22.15
C LYS A 214 5.25 -28.25 -23.03
N VAL A 215 5.30 -26.93 -23.15
CA VAL A 215 6.42 -26.23 -23.79
C VAL A 215 7.64 -26.35 -22.89
N ASN A 216 8.80 -26.61 -23.47
CA ASN A 216 10.05 -26.70 -22.72
C ASN A 216 10.66 -25.28 -22.60
N PHE A 217 10.39 -24.60 -21.49
CA PHE A 217 10.85 -23.23 -21.20
C PHE A 217 11.74 -23.22 -19.95
N ARG A 218 12.66 -22.25 -19.88
CA ARG A 218 13.49 -22.03 -18.68
C ARG A 218 12.66 -21.26 -17.65
N LYS A 219 12.48 -21.84 -16.46
CA LYS A 219 11.91 -21.12 -15.31
C LYS A 219 12.94 -20.15 -14.74
N LEU A 220 12.50 -19.03 -14.19
CA LEU A 220 13.40 -18.22 -13.36
C LEU A 220 13.70 -19.00 -12.07
N ASP A 221 14.98 -19.20 -11.79
CA ASP A 221 15.44 -19.70 -10.49
C ASP A 221 15.90 -18.53 -9.63
N ASP A 222 15.94 -18.71 -8.30
CA ASP A 222 16.40 -17.67 -7.35
C ASP A 222 17.82 -17.17 -7.64
N ALA A 223 18.64 -17.96 -8.34
CA ALA A 223 19.98 -17.56 -8.80
C ALA A 223 19.97 -16.48 -9.90
N ASP A 224 18.84 -16.30 -10.59
CA ASP A 224 18.66 -15.24 -11.59
C ASP A 224 18.18 -13.92 -10.95
N LEU A 225 17.81 -13.95 -9.67
CA LEU A 225 17.33 -12.79 -8.89
C LEU A 225 18.38 -12.22 -7.92
N SER A 226 19.54 -12.88 -7.79
CA SER A 226 20.68 -12.50 -6.95
C SER A 226 21.78 -11.78 -7.73
#